data_AF-A0A1Z5L2I5-F1
#
_entry.id   AF-A0A1Z5L2I5-F1
#
_cell.length_a   1.000
_cell.length_b   1.000
_cell.length_c   1.000
_cell.angle_alpha   90.00
_cell.angle_beta   90.00
_cell.angle_gamma   90.00
#
_symmetry.space_group_name_H-M   'P 1'
#
loop_
_entity.id
_entity.type
_entity.pdbx_description
1 polymer ?
#
loop_
_entity_poly.entity_id
_entity_poly.type
_entity_poly.pdbx_seq_one_letter_code
_entity_poly.pdbx_strand_id
1 'polypeptide(L)'
;MLYLVGLGLGDVHDITLKGLDVVKSASKVFLEAYTSILTVGQPELEAFYGKKLVLADREMVEQGCDTILADAKDRDVAFLVVGDPLGATTHTDLILRARELGIQTRVIHNASIMTAVGCCGLQLYNFGETVSIVLWTGSWQPSSYYDKIAANRRRGLHTLCLLGL
;
A
#
# COMPACT_ATOMS: atom_id res chain seq x y z
N MET A 1 -1.31 14.88 -12.87
CA MET A 1 -1.57 14.67 -11.42
C MET A 1 -1.38 13.19 -11.12
N LEU A 2 -0.75 12.85 -9.99
CA LEU A 2 -0.62 11.48 -9.51
C LEU A 2 -1.61 11.20 -8.37
N TYR A 3 -2.47 10.20 -8.53
CA TYR A 3 -3.37 9.72 -7.49
C TYR A 3 -2.84 8.43 -6.90
N LEU A 4 -2.67 8.38 -5.58
CA LEU A 4 -2.40 7.13 -4.86
C LEU A 4 -3.73 6.62 -4.31
N VAL A 5 -4.18 5.44 -4.75
CA VAL A 5 -5.52 4.93 -4.45
C VAL A 5 -5.42 3.59 -3.74
N GLY A 6 -5.97 3.53 -2.53
CA GLY A 6 -6.08 2.29 -1.78
C GLY A 6 -7.18 1.38 -2.33
N LEU A 7 -6.89 0.11 -2.51
CA LEU A 7 -7.85 -0.91 -2.96
C LEU A 7 -8.63 -1.55 -1.80
N GLY A 8 -8.18 -1.36 -0.55
CA GLY A 8 -8.73 -2.09 0.59
C GLY A 8 -8.19 -3.52 0.68
N LEU A 9 -8.88 -4.41 1.42
CA LEU A 9 -8.28 -5.67 1.91
C LEU A 9 -8.93 -6.95 1.36
N GLY A 10 -10.17 -6.83 0.90
CA GLY A 10 -11.03 -7.88 0.38
C GLY A 10 -11.00 -7.90 -1.13
N ASP A 11 -12.13 -7.71 -1.80
CA ASP A 11 -12.27 -7.90 -3.25
C ASP A 11 -12.33 -6.58 -4.04
N VAL A 12 -12.70 -6.65 -5.31
CA VAL A 12 -12.80 -5.50 -6.22
C VAL A 12 -13.71 -4.37 -5.72
N HIS A 13 -14.64 -4.65 -4.79
CA HIS A 13 -15.60 -3.70 -4.22
C HIS A 13 -15.09 -2.97 -2.98
N ASP A 14 -13.97 -3.39 -2.39
CA ASP A 14 -13.40 -2.72 -1.23
C ASP A 14 -12.82 -1.35 -1.56
N ILE A 15 -12.60 -1.05 -2.85
CA ILE A 15 -12.24 0.28 -3.30
C ILE A 15 -13.33 1.29 -2.91
N THR A 16 -12.93 2.43 -2.36
CA THR A 16 -13.90 3.51 -2.11
C THR A 16 -14.50 4.02 -3.42
N LEU A 17 -15.74 4.53 -3.38
CA LEU A 17 -16.36 5.17 -4.56
C LEU A 17 -15.46 6.26 -5.16
N LYS A 18 -14.82 7.06 -4.31
CA LYS A 18 -13.87 8.09 -4.72
C LYS A 18 -12.65 7.51 -5.44
N GLY A 19 -12.16 6.36 -4.99
CA GLY A 19 -11.06 5.65 -5.65
C GLY A 19 -11.48 5.12 -7.02
N LEU A 20 -12.68 4.51 -7.10
CA LEU A 20 -13.23 4.00 -8.35
C LEU A 20 -13.44 5.11 -9.40
N ASP A 21 -13.95 6.27 -8.98
CA ASP A 21 -14.12 7.43 -9.85
C ASP A 21 -12.79 7.89 -10.45
N VAL A 22 -11.75 7.98 -9.62
CA VAL A 22 -10.38 8.33 -10.05
C VAL A 22 -9.83 7.31 -11.03
N VAL A 23 -10.01 6.01 -10.77
CA VAL A 23 -9.55 4.94 -11.68
C VAL A 23 -10.21 5.06 -13.05
N LYS A 24 -11.53 5.32 -13.08
CA LYS A 24 -12.28 5.46 -14.32
C LYS A 24 -11.92 6.73 -15.09
N SER A 25 -11.60 7.83 -14.41
CA SER A 25 -11.20 9.08 -15.06
C SER A 25 -9.72 9.12 -15.45
N ALA A 26 -8.86 8.34 -14.79
CA ALA A 26 -7.43 8.35 -15.05
C ALA A 26 -7.10 7.91 -16.48
N SER A 27 -6.07 8.56 -17.03
CA SER A 27 -5.54 8.24 -18.36
C SER A 27 -4.72 6.95 -18.34
N LYS A 28 -4.01 6.70 -17.23
CA LYS A 28 -3.23 5.49 -17.03
C LYS A 28 -3.39 5.02 -15.59
N VAL A 29 -3.45 3.71 -15.41
CA VAL A 29 -3.64 3.09 -14.10
C VAL A 29 -2.54 2.05 -13.91
N PHE A 30 -1.72 2.27 -12.87
CA PHE A 30 -0.70 1.34 -12.43
C PHE A 30 -1.21 0.55 -11.23
N LEU A 31 -0.86 -0.73 -11.17
CA LEU A 31 -1.20 -1.63 -10.07
C LEU A 31 0.08 -2.15 -9.43
N GLU A 32 0.26 -1.81 -8.17
CA GLU A 32 1.29 -2.37 -7.31
C GLU A 32 0.74 -3.58 -6.56
N ALA A 33 1.44 -4.72 -6.63
CA ALA A 33 1.01 -6.00 -6.05
C ALA A 33 2.17 -6.77 -5.36
N TYR A 34 3.21 -6.07 -4.88
CA TYR A 34 4.36 -6.67 -4.21
C TYR A 34 4.42 -6.37 -2.70
N THR A 35 3.73 -5.34 -2.24
CA THR A 35 3.69 -4.91 -0.83
C THR A 35 2.71 -5.73 0.00
N SER A 36 1.66 -6.25 -0.64
CA SER A 36 0.68 -7.14 -0.02
C SER A 36 0.09 -8.06 -1.10
N ILE A 37 -0.45 -9.19 -0.65
CA ILE A 37 -1.15 -10.13 -1.53
C ILE A 37 -2.41 -9.46 -2.04
N LEU A 38 -2.55 -9.43 -3.36
CA LEU A 38 -3.80 -9.14 -4.02
C LEU A 38 -4.66 -10.41 -3.99
N THR A 39 -5.79 -10.33 -3.29
CA THR A 39 -6.79 -11.40 -3.11
C THR A 39 -7.51 -11.79 -4.41
N VAL A 40 -7.58 -10.85 -5.36
CA VAL A 40 -8.20 -10.99 -6.68
C VAL A 40 -7.15 -10.81 -7.78
N GLY A 41 -7.36 -11.42 -8.94
CA GLY A 41 -6.40 -11.26 -10.05
C GLY A 41 -6.52 -9.90 -10.74
N GLN A 42 -5.44 -9.44 -11.40
CA GLN A 42 -5.48 -8.29 -12.31
C GLN A 42 -6.65 -8.36 -13.31
N PRO A 43 -6.96 -9.50 -13.96
CA PRO A 43 -8.06 -9.56 -14.94
C PRO A 43 -9.43 -9.23 -14.35
N GLU A 44 -9.66 -9.58 -13.08
CA GLU A 44 -10.93 -9.32 -12.40
C GLU A 44 -11.08 -7.84 -12.06
N LEU A 45 -10.00 -7.20 -11.59
CA LEU A 45 -9.96 -5.75 -11.39
C LEU A 45 -10.18 -5.00 -12.72
N GLU A 46 -9.53 -5.42 -13.80
CA GLU A 46 -9.70 -4.81 -15.13
C GLU A 46 -11.15 -4.90 -15.61
N ALA A 47 -11.77 -6.07 -15.44
CA ALA A 47 -13.17 -6.30 -15.81
C ALA A 47 -14.13 -5.43 -15.01
N PHE A 48 -13.92 -5.31 -13.70
CA PHE A 48 -14.79 -4.53 -12.82
C PHE A 48 -14.59 -3.01 -12.98
N TYR A 49 -13.34 -2.54 -13.09
CA TYR A 49 -13.02 -1.12 -13.24
C TYR A 49 -13.22 -0.59 -14.66
N GLY A 50 -13.23 -1.46 -15.68
CA GLY A 50 -13.35 -1.07 -17.08
C GLY A 50 -12.11 -0.35 -17.60
N LYS A 51 -10.93 -0.64 -17.04
CA LYS A 51 -9.65 -0.02 -17.36
C LYS A 51 -8.56 -1.08 -17.43
N LYS A 52 -7.61 -0.90 -18.35
CA LYS A 52 -6.39 -1.70 -18.37
C LYS A 52 -5.44 -1.25 -17.27
N LEU A 53 -4.87 -2.21 -16.57
CA LEU A 53 -3.93 -2.00 -15.47
C LEU A 53 -2.52 -2.34 -15.95
N VAL A 54 -1.56 -1.49 -15.61
CA VAL A 54 -0.14 -1.75 -15.82
C VAL A 54 0.48 -2.21 -14.51
N LEU A 55 0.97 -3.44 -14.46
CA LEU A 55 1.66 -3.93 -13.26
C LEU A 55 2.94 -3.13 -13.04
N ALA A 56 3.10 -2.62 -11.82
CA ALA A 56 4.29 -1.95 -11.34
C ALA A 56 4.97 -2.85 -10.32
N ASP A 57 6.09 -3.44 -10.71
CA ASP A 57 6.90 -4.26 -9.81
C ASP A 57 7.75 -3.38 -8.87
N ARG A 58 8.41 -4.03 -7.92
CA ARG A 58 9.23 -3.35 -6.92
C ARG A 58 10.33 -2.51 -7.53
N GLU A 59 10.99 -3.00 -8.58
CA GLU A 59 12.06 -2.28 -9.26
C GLU A 59 11.52 -1.01 -9.91
N MET A 60 10.39 -1.10 -10.61
CA MET A 60 9.71 0.05 -11.22
C MET A 60 9.27 1.08 -10.18
N VAL A 61 8.81 0.67 -8.99
CA VAL A 61 8.32 1.61 -7.99
C VAL A 61 9.45 2.23 -7.17
N GLU A 62 10.42 1.42 -6.70
CA GLU A 62 11.48 1.89 -5.81
C GLU A 62 12.66 2.52 -6.56
N GLN A 63 12.98 2.03 -7.76
CA GLN A 63 14.14 2.45 -8.54
C GLN A 63 13.78 3.13 -9.86
N GLY A 64 12.69 2.72 -10.52
CA GLY A 64 12.28 3.15 -11.86
C GLY A 64 11.05 4.06 -11.94
N CYS A 65 10.74 4.80 -10.86
CA CYS A 65 9.47 5.54 -10.75
C CYS A 65 9.30 6.64 -11.81
N ASP A 66 10.39 7.01 -12.51
CA ASP A 66 10.40 7.97 -13.61
C ASP A 66 9.35 7.64 -14.67
N THR A 67 9.06 6.36 -14.93
CA THR A 67 8.03 5.98 -15.89
C THR A 67 6.63 6.39 -15.42
N ILE A 68 6.34 6.19 -14.14
CA ILE A 68 5.05 6.56 -13.53
C ILE A 68 4.92 8.09 -13.44
N LEU A 69 6.00 8.75 -13.03
CA LEU A 69 6.06 10.20 -12.83
C LEU A 69 6.09 10.98 -14.15
N ALA A 70 6.72 10.45 -15.20
CA ALA A 70 6.73 11.07 -16.52
C ALA A 70 5.32 11.20 -17.08
N ASP A 71 4.51 10.15 -16.99
CA ASP A 71 3.10 10.21 -17.38
C ASP A 71 2.33 11.22 -16.50
N ALA A 72 2.60 11.27 -15.19
CA ALA A 72 1.85 12.13 -14.27
C ALA A 72 2.09 13.65 -14.47
N LYS A 73 3.09 14.05 -15.27
CA LYS A 73 3.34 15.47 -15.62
C LYS A 73 2.22 16.05 -16.48
N ASP A 74 1.76 15.30 -17.48
CA ASP A 74 0.85 15.83 -18.51
C ASP A 74 -0.58 15.29 -18.39
N ARG A 75 -0.79 14.23 -17.60
CA ARG A 75 -2.08 13.55 -17.47
C ARG A 75 -2.36 13.05 -16.05
N ASP A 76 -3.60 12.63 -15.85
CA ASP A 76 -4.03 12.00 -14.61
C ASP A 76 -3.64 10.53 -14.59
N VAL A 77 -2.80 10.17 -13.60
CA VAL A 77 -2.28 8.82 -13.40
C VAL A 77 -2.77 8.30 -12.06
N ALA A 78 -3.37 7.11 -12.05
CA ALA A 78 -3.74 6.42 -10.82
C ALA A 78 -2.70 5.33 -10.51
N PHE A 79 -2.25 5.28 -9.27
CA PHE A 79 -1.34 4.27 -8.73
C PHE A 79 -2.09 3.53 -7.62
N LEU A 80 -2.46 2.28 -7.91
CA LEU A 80 -3.27 1.43 -7.05
C LEU A 80 -2.38 0.65 -6.08
N VAL A 81 -2.73 0.69 -4.81
CA VAL A 81 -2.01 0.03 -3.70
C VAL A 81 -2.99 -0.85 -2.92
N VAL A 82 -2.59 -2.07 -2.60
CA VAL A 82 -3.39 -2.96 -1.75
C VAL A 82 -3.49 -2.39 -0.33
N GLY A 83 -4.69 -2.39 0.24
CA GLY A 83 -4.98 -1.75 1.52
C GLY A 83 -5.06 -0.23 1.41
N ASP A 84 -4.35 0.48 2.29
CA ASP A 84 -4.24 1.94 2.27
C ASP A 84 -2.85 2.35 1.75
N PRO A 85 -2.76 3.36 0.86
CA PRO A 85 -1.49 3.70 0.22
C PRO A 85 -0.37 4.04 1.20
N LEU A 86 -0.67 4.55 2.40
CA LEU A 86 0.31 5.01 3.38
C LEU A 86 0.25 4.22 4.71
N GLY A 87 -0.54 3.15 4.79
CA GLY A 87 -0.77 2.42 6.03
C GLY A 87 0.44 1.61 6.52
N ALA A 88 1.17 0.95 5.61
CA ALA A 88 2.31 0.09 5.94
C ALA A 88 3.29 -0.06 4.75
N THR A 89 3.51 1.02 3.99
CA THR A 89 4.27 0.98 2.74
C THR A 89 5.32 2.09 2.69
N THR A 90 6.18 2.03 1.68
CA THR A 90 7.20 3.07 1.40
C THR A 90 6.73 4.12 0.40
N HIS A 91 5.45 4.11 -0.01
CA HIS A 91 4.94 4.98 -1.09
C HIS A 91 4.96 6.48 -0.77
N THR A 92 5.29 6.88 0.46
CA THR A 92 5.63 8.28 0.78
C THR A 92 6.80 8.78 -0.07
N ASP A 93 7.77 7.92 -0.37
CA ASP A 93 8.92 8.25 -1.23
C ASP A 93 8.47 8.67 -2.64
N LEU A 94 7.48 7.98 -3.22
CA LEU A 94 6.89 8.34 -4.52
C LEU A 94 6.26 9.75 -4.49
N ILE A 95 5.61 10.12 -3.38
CA ILE A 95 5.03 11.46 -3.19
C ILE A 95 6.14 12.53 -3.13
N LEU A 96 7.24 12.25 -2.43
CA LEU A 96 8.38 13.16 -2.32
C LEU A 96 9.03 13.40 -3.70
N ARG A 97 9.31 12.34 -4.45
CA ARG A 97 9.86 12.43 -5.81
C ARG A 97 8.92 13.17 -6.77
N ALA A 98 7.61 12.91 -6.70
CA ALA A 98 6.61 13.64 -7.49
C ALA A 98 6.65 15.15 -7.19
N ARG A 99 6.77 15.52 -5.91
CA ARG A 99 6.87 16.91 -5.47
C ARG A 99 8.12 17.61 -6.00
N GLU A 100 9.27 16.94 -5.99
CA GLU A 100 10.53 17.47 -6.56
C GLU A 100 10.41 17.79 -8.05
N LEU A 101 9.58 17.03 -8.77
CA LEU A 101 9.29 17.22 -10.19
C LEU A 101 8.12 18.19 -10.45
N GLY A 102 7.56 18.82 -9.41
CA GLY A 102 6.42 19.74 -9.53
C GLY A 102 5.08 19.05 -9.86
N ILE A 103 5.00 17.73 -9.71
CA ILE A 103 3.80 16.95 -9.98
C ILE A 103 2.90 17.01 -8.74
N GLN A 104 1.66 17.43 -8.93
CA GLN A 104 0.66 17.38 -7.85
C GLN A 104 0.29 15.92 -7.55
N THR A 105 0.15 15.63 -6.26
CA THR A 105 -0.23 14.31 -5.75
C THR A 105 -1.51 14.37 -4.93
N ARG A 106 -2.35 13.35 -5.01
CA ARG A 106 -3.54 13.19 -4.17
C ARG A 106 -3.67 11.78 -3.64
N VAL A 107 -3.81 11.62 -2.32
CA VAL A 107 -4.04 10.32 -1.69
C VAL A 107 -5.53 10.08 -1.52
N ILE A 108 -5.98 8.91 -1.95
CA ILE A 108 -7.32 8.37 -1.72
C ILE A 108 -7.17 7.18 -0.77
N HIS A 109 -7.45 7.45 0.51
CA HIS A 109 -7.33 6.47 1.58
C HIS A 109 -8.34 5.33 1.46
N ASN A 110 -8.02 4.21 2.10
CA ASN A 110 -8.91 3.07 2.22
C ASN A 110 -8.67 2.29 3.53
N ALA A 111 -9.35 1.16 3.71
CA ALA A 111 -9.12 0.24 4.80
C ALA A 111 -7.67 -0.27 4.79
N SER A 112 -7.06 -0.31 5.97
CA SER A 112 -5.71 -0.83 6.19
C SER A 112 -5.72 -1.97 7.18
N ILE A 113 -4.79 -2.92 7.05
CA ILE A 113 -4.60 -3.97 8.06
C ILE A 113 -4.28 -3.38 9.44
N MET A 114 -3.63 -2.20 9.45
CA MET A 114 -3.30 -1.44 10.67
C MET A 114 -4.55 -1.07 11.48
N THR A 115 -5.69 -0.89 10.81
CA THR A 115 -6.97 -0.58 11.47
C THR A 115 -7.89 -1.80 11.54
N ALA A 116 -7.83 -2.69 10.54
CA ALA A 116 -8.70 -3.86 10.46
C ALA A 116 -8.43 -4.90 11.57
N VAL A 117 -7.23 -4.91 12.16
CA VAL A 117 -6.88 -5.75 13.33
C VAL A 117 -7.82 -5.56 14.53
N GLY A 118 -8.61 -4.48 14.57
CA GLY A 118 -9.70 -4.32 15.54
C GLY A 118 -10.72 -5.47 15.52
N CYS A 119 -10.81 -6.23 14.42
CA CYS A 119 -11.63 -7.44 14.35
C CYS A 119 -11.23 -8.52 15.38
N CYS A 120 -10.02 -8.46 15.93
CA CYS A 120 -9.57 -9.35 17.01
C CYS A 120 -10.24 -9.03 18.37
N GLY A 121 -11.10 -8.01 18.46
CA GLY A 121 -11.70 -7.55 19.71
C GLY A 121 -10.73 -6.79 20.62
N LEU A 122 -9.50 -6.60 20.16
CA LEU A 122 -8.49 -5.79 20.83
C LEU A 122 -8.69 -4.33 20.47
N GLN A 123 -8.49 -3.50 21.48
CA GLN A 123 -8.74 -2.09 21.35
C GLN A 123 -7.56 -1.38 20.68
N LEU A 124 -7.83 -0.67 19.58
CA LEU A 124 -6.79 -0.12 18.71
C LEU A 124 -5.85 0.86 19.44
N TYR A 125 -6.37 1.63 20.41
CA TYR A 125 -5.54 2.55 21.21
C TYR A 125 -4.51 1.84 22.11
N ASN A 126 -4.65 0.54 22.33
CA ASN A 126 -3.72 -0.26 23.13
C ASN A 126 -2.64 -0.94 22.28
N PHE A 127 -2.55 -0.67 20.97
CA PHE A 127 -1.45 -1.14 20.15
C PHE A 127 -0.23 -0.22 20.27
N GLY A 128 0.95 -0.81 20.46
CA GLY A 128 2.23 -0.12 20.50
C GLY A 128 2.92 -0.09 19.14
N GLU A 129 4.26 -0.11 19.15
CA GLU A 129 5.05 -0.12 17.92
C GLU A 129 4.76 -1.39 17.09
N THR A 130 4.27 -1.22 15.85
CA THR A 130 4.10 -2.31 14.87
C THR A 130 5.46 -2.82 14.40
N VAL A 131 5.57 -4.13 14.17
CA VAL A 131 6.82 -4.78 13.71
C VAL A 131 6.60 -5.57 12.44
N SER A 132 7.67 -5.80 11.68
CA SER A 132 7.69 -6.72 10.54
C SER A 132 8.54 -7.94 10.87
N ILE A 133 7.97 -9.13 10.71
CA ILE A 133 8.65 -10.42 10.84
C ILE A 133 8.93 -10.92 9.43
N VAL A 134 10.20 -11.06 9.10
CA VAL A 134 10.69 -11.47 7.79
C VAL A 134 11.15 -12.92 7.84
N LEU A 135 11.02 -13.61 6.70
CA LEU A 135 11.50 -14.99 6.59
C LEU A 135 13.02 -15.02 6.72
N TRP A 136 13.48 -15.94 7.57
CA TRP A 136 14.90 -16.21 7.71
C TRP A 136 15.45 -16.93 6.48
N THR A 137 16.70 -16.64 6.16
CA THR A 137 17.50 -17.44 5.23
C THR A 137 18.66 -18.09 6.00
N GLY A 138 19.40 -18.98 5.35
CA GLY A 138 20.54 -19.65 5.99
C GLY A 138 21.62 -18.69 6.52
N SER A 139 21.79 -17.52 5.88
CA SER A 139 22.80 -16.52 6.24
C SER A 139 22.23 -15.27 6.90
N TRP A 140 20.91 -15.11 6.98
CA TRP A 140 20.27 -13.88 7.47
C TRP A 140 19.06 -14.19 8.34
N GLN A 141 19.20 -13.90 9.64
CA GLN A 141 18.23 -14.23 10.68
C GLN A 141 17.99 -13.00 11.58
N PRO A 142 17.35 -11.95 11.06
CA PRO A 142 17.10 -10.75 11.84
C PRO A 142 16.11 -11.05 12.98
N SER A 143 16.35 -10.41 14.12
CA SER A 143 15.54 -10.57 15.34
C SER A 143 15.10 -9.22 15.94
N SER A 144 15.31 -8.11 15.22
CA SER A 144 15.03 -6.75 15.71
C SER A 144 13.56 -6.52 16.10
N TYR A 145 12.63 -7.32 15.57
CA TYR A 145 11.22 -7.31 15.98
C TYR A 145 11.02 -7.75 17.44
N TYR A 146 11.90 -8.60 17.98
CA TYR A 146 11.76 -9.17 19.32
C TYR A 146 11.81 -8.10 20.41
N ASP A 147 12.81 -7.23 20.37
CA ASP A 147 13.01 -6.20 21.40
C ASP A 147 11.84 -5.22 21.44
N LYS A 148 11.25 -4.92 20.27
CA LYS A 148 10.07 -4.06 20.11
C LYS A 148 8.82 -4.72 20.69
N ILE A 149 8.57 -6.00 20.38
CA ILE A 149 7.48 -6.78 20.98
C ILE A 149 7.63 -6.81 22.50
N ALA A 150 8.84 -7.08 23.01
CA ALA A 150 9.12 -7.12 24.44
C ALA A 150 8.89 -5.74 25.10
N ALA A 151 9.25 -4.65 24.43
CA ALA A 151 9.01 -3.29 24.90
C ALA A 151 7.53 -2.95 25.00
N ASN A 152 6.72 -3.28 23.98
CA ASN A 152 5.28 -3.11 24.03
C ASN A 152 4.66 -3.91 25.17
N ARG A 153 5.05 -5.19 25.32
CA ARG A 153 4.55 -6.07 26.38
C ARG A 153 4.86 -5.53 27.78
N ARG A 154 6.08 -5.01 28.02
CA ARG A 154 6.44 -4.36 29.29
C ARG A 154 5.57 -3.15 29.62
N ARG A 155 5.02 -2.48 28.60
CA ARG A 155 4.13 -1.32 28.72
C ARG A 155 2.65 -1.68 28.76
N GLY A 156 2.29 -2.98 28.71
CA GLY A 156 0.90 -3.43 28.65
C GLY A 156 0.22 -3.22 27.29
N LEU A 157 1.00 -3.02 26.22
CA LEU A 157 0.50 -2.77 24.87
C LEU A 157 0.49 -4.05 24.01
N HIS A 158 -0.46 -4.13 23.10
CA HIS A 158 -0.50 -5.11 22.02
C HIS A 158 0.54 -4.78 20.95
N THR A 159 0.96 -5.78 20.19
CA THR A 159 1.86 -5.60 19.04
C THR A 159 1.23 -6.22 17.81
N LEU A 160 1.05 -5.42 16.75
CA LEU A 160 0.72 -5.92 15.43
C LEU A 160 2.03 -6.39 14.77
N CYS A 161 2.09 -7.66 14.40
CA CYS A 161 3.23 -8.25 13.70
C CYS A 161 2.84 -8.46 12.24
N LEU A 162 3.33 -7.59 11.35
CA LEU A 162 3.24 -7.77 9.91
C LEU A 162 4.15 -8.91 9.48
N LEU A 163 3.71 -9.73 8.54
CA LEU A 163 4.50 -10.84 8.01
C LEU A 163 5.04 -10.45 6.65
N GLY A 164 6.34 -10.64 6.44
CA GLY A 164 6.95 -10.52 5.12
C GLY A 164 6.44 -11.61 4.18
N LEU A 165 6.23 -11.21 2.92
CA LEU A 165 5.96 -12.13 1.80
C LEU A 165 7.25 -12.77 1.30
#